data_AF-A0A9W3J3V3-F1
#
_entry.id   AF-A0A9W3J3V3-F1
#
_cell.length_a   1.000
_cell.length_b   1.000
_cell.length_c   1.000
_cell.angle_alpha   90.00
_cell.angle_beta   90.00
_cell.angle_gamma   90.00
#
_symmetry.space_group_name_H-M   'P 1'
#
loop_
_entity.id
_entity.type
_entity.pdbx_description
1 polymer ?
#
loop_
_entity_poly.entity_id
_entity_poly.type
_entity_poly.pdbx_seq_one_letter_code
_entity_poly.pdbx_strand_id
1 'polypeptide(L)'
;MPEIMKTQVMGMVYDQIEDVFEEGTEEREQFDQAMEVWAASPKREIMEQFSTEEVMEATAQIVEHAPEVELKLKADHISVKALLADFGDQIHIAKVNDRYVLMIEADTLTFEKGFSPIEFLKPDELQDVIERIENKQQYSYDPNGIE
;
A
#
# COMPACT_ATOMS: atom_id res chain seq x y z
N MET A 1 -6.54 16.22 -2.73
CA MET A 1 -5.13 15.78 -2.78
C MET A 1 -4.26 17.02 -3.04
N PRO A 2 -3.06 17.15 -2.47
CA PRO A 2 -2.11 18.20 -2.89
C PRO A 2 -1.82 18.12 -4.39
N GLU A 3 -1.77 19.26 -5.08
CA GLU A 3 -1.56 19.28 -6.55
C GLU A 3 -0.29 18.54 -6.97
N ILE A 4 0.80 18.66 -6.20
CA ILE A 4 2.06 17.95 -6.49
C ILE A 4 1.89 16.42 -6.51
N MET A 5 1.10 15.85 -5.59
CA MET A 5 0.83 14.41 -5.58
C MET A 5 0.00 14.00 -6.79
N LYS A 6 -0.95 14.84 -7.21
CA LYS A 6 -1.76 14.58 -8.40
C LYS A 6 -0.88 14.59 -9.64
N THR A 7 -0.04 15.61 -9.81
CA THR A 7 0.86 15.72 -10.95
C THR A 7 1.80 14.51 -11.06
N GLN A 8 2.41 14.08 -9.95
CA GLN A 8 3.35 12.97 -9.98
C GLN A 8 2.67 11.63 -10.27
N VAL A 9 1.50 11.37 -9.69
CA VAL A 9 0.75 10.14 -10.01
C VAL A 9 0.25 10.16 -11.45
N MET A 10 -0.26 11.30 -11.95
CA MET A 10 -0.68 11.41 -13.35
C MET A 10 0.51 11.25 -14.31
N GLY A 11 1.68 11.80 -13.96
CA GLY A 11 2.92 11.61 -14.73
C GLY A 11 3.28 10.13 -14.86
N MET A 12 3.43 9.43 -13.73
CA MET A 12 3.72 7.99 -13.71
C MET A 12 2.69 7.16 -14.50
N VAL A 13 1.41 7.49 -14.36
CA VAL A 13 0.31 6.85 -15.10
C VAL A 13 0.42 7.09 -16.60
N TYR A 14 0.68 8.34 -17.02
CA TYR A 14 0.75 8.68 -18.44
C TYR A 14 2.02 8.14 -19.11
N ASP A 15 3.16 8.17 -18.42
CA ASP A 15 4.41 7.58 -18.90
C ASP A 15 4.22 6.09 -19.23
N GLN A 16 3.47 5.35 -18.42
CA GLN A 16 3.19 3.92 -18.68
C GLN A 16 2.13 3.69 -19.76
N ILE A 17 1.29 4.68 -20.05
CA ILE A 17 0.18 4.56 -21.00
C ILE A 17 0.57 4.98 -22.40
N GLU A 18 1.49 5.93 -22.57
CA GLU A 18 2.02 6.29 -23.89
C GLU A 18 2.54 5.05 -24.65
N ASP A 19 3.01 4.04 -23.92
CA ASP A 19 3.47 2.77 -24.48
C ASP A 19 2.35 1.73 -24.74
N VAL A 20 1.16 1.91 -24.16
CA VAL A 20 0.09 0.89 -24.11
C VAL A 20 -1.15 1.26 -24.93
N PHE A 21 -1.53 2.54 -24.98
CA PHE A 21 -2.77 2.98 -25.65
C PHE A 21 -2.48 3.98 -26.77
N GLU A 22 -2.96 3.69 -27.98
CA GLU A 22 -2.93 4.64 -29.09
C GLU A 22 -3.87 5.84 -28.83
N GLU A 23 -3.43 7.04 -29.20
CA GLU A 23 -4.22 8.27 -29.06
C GLU A 23 -5.54 8.20 -29.85
N GLY A 24 -6.63 8.68 -29.23
CA GLY A 24 -7.95 8.76 -29.86
C GLY A 24 -8.73 7.45 -29.92
N THR A 25 -8.27 6.41 -29.19
CA THR A 25 -9.02 5.16 -29.00
C THR A 25 -10.08 5.31 -27.90
N GLU A 26 -11.19 4.57 -28.01
CA GLU A 26 -12.23 4.52 -26.97
C GLU A 26 -11.67 4.04 -25.62
N GLU A 27 -10.66 3.15 -25.66
CA GLU A 27 -9.98 2.63 -24.47
C GLU A 27 -9.21 3.73 -23.73
N ARG A 28 -8.55 4.64 -24.46
CA ARG A 28 -7.88 5.81 -23.90
C ARG A 28 -8.86 6.78 -23.26
N GLU A 29 -9.99 7.06 -23.93
CA GLU A 29 -11.04 7.94 -23.38
C GLU A 29 -11.67 7.38 -22.09
N GLN A 30 -11.94 6.06 -22.05
CA GLN A 30 -12.43 5.38 -20.85
C GLN A 30 -11.43 5.46 -19.69
N PHE A 31 -10.14 5.32 -20.01
CA PHE A 31 -9.07 5.46 -19.02
C PHE A 31 -9.00 6.86 -18.43
N ASP A 32 -8.99 7.90 -19.26
CA ASP A 32 -8.94 9.28 -18.80
C ASP A 32 -10.14 9.61 -17.91
N GLN A 33 -11.33 9.12 -18.28
CA GLN A 33 -12.53 9.25 -17.46
C GLN A 33 -12.39 8.53 -16.10
N ALA A 34 -11.81 7.33 -16.07
CA ALA A 34 -11.53 6.61 -14.83
C ALA A 34 -10.53 7.38 -13.93
N MET A 35 -9.53 8.04 -14.53
CA MET A 35 -8.57 8.87 -13.81
C MET A 35 -9.17 10.15 -13.25
N GLU A 36 -10.11 10.77 -13.95
CA GLU A 36 -10.87 11.91 -13.42
C GLU A 36 -11.69 11.51 -12.19
N VAL A 37 -12.37 10.36 -12.24
CA VAL A 37 -13.11 9.80 -11.11
C VAL A 37 -12.16 9.46 -9.96
N TRP A 38 -10.99 8.87 -10.26
CA TRP A 38 -9.95 8.59 -9.26
C TRP A 38 -9.40 9.87 -8.60
N ALA A 39 -9.19 10.94 -9.37
CA ALA A 39 -8.70 12.21 -8.86
C ALA A 39 -9.75 12.92 -7.98
N ALA A 40 -11.03 12.75 -8.30
CA ALA A 40 -12.15 13.33 -7.56
C ALA A 40 -12.55 12.51 -6.31
N SER A 41 -12.17 11.23 -6.23
CA SER A 41 -12.61 10.37 -5.14
C SER A 41 -11.98 10.73 -3.79
N PRO A 42 -12.78 10.94 -2.72
CA PRO A 42 -12.27 11.28 -1.39
C PRO A 42 -11.64 10.10 -0.65
N LYS A 43 -11.96 8.86 -1.03
CA LYS A 43 -11.39 7.62 -0.48
C LYS A 43 -11.13 6.65 -1.61
N ARG A 44 -9.95 6.07 -1.62
CA ARG A 44 -9.49 5.22 -2.72
C ARG A 44 -8.86 3.97 -2.14
N GLU A 45 -9.04 2.88 -2.86
CA GLU A 45 -8.39 1.61 -2.58
C GLU A 45 -7.12 1.51 -3.43
N ILE A 46 -6.20 0.64 -3.03
CA ILE A 46 -5.02 0.32 -3.83
C ILE A 46 -5.48 -0.35 -5.14
N MET A 47 -4.90 0.07 -6.26
CA MET A 47 -5.32 -0.39 -7.59
C MET A 47 -4.49 -1.55 -8.14
N GLU A 48 -3.37 -1.88 -7.50
CA GLU A 48 -2.45 -2.96 -7.89
C GLU A 48 -1.96 -2.89 -9.35
N GLN A 49 -1.71 -1.67 -9.86
CA GLN A 49 -1.29 -1.46 -11.26
C GLN A 49 0.22 -1.26 -11.46
N PHE A 50 0.92 -0.77 -10.44
CA PHE A 50 2.33 -0.40 -10.51
C PHE A 50 3.15 -1.28 -9.57
N SER A 51 4.37 -1.59 -9.99
CA SER A 51 5.38 -2.26 -9.16
C SER A 51 5.82 -1.38 -7.99
N THR A 52 6.50 -1.98 -7.02
CA THR A 52 7.06 -1.23 -5.89
C THR A 52 8.09 -0.21 -6.39
N GLU A 53 8.93 -0.58 -7.35
CA GLU A 53 9.97 0.26 -7.93
C GLU A 53 9.38 1.50 -8.61
N GLU A 54 8.38 1.34 -9.48
CA GLU A 54 7.72 2.46 -10.17
C GLU A 54 7.09 3.44 -9.15
N VAL A 55 6.42 2.91 -8.12
CA VAL A 55 5.83 3.74 -7.06
C VAL A 55 6.91 4.47 -6.25
N MET A 56 8.04 3.84 -5.98
CA MET A 56 9.17 4.46 -5.28
C MET A 56 9.78 5.61 -6.10
N GLU A 57 9.94 5.45 -7.41
CA GLU A 57 10.47 6.50 -8.28
C GLU A 57 9.59 7.76 -8.26
N ALA A 58 8.26 7.60 -8.42
CA ALA A 58 7.32 8.71 -8.32
C ALA A 58 7.31 9.32 -6.91
N THR A 59 7.44 8.48 -5.88
CA THR A 59 7.51 8.92 -4.48
C THR A 59 8.75 9.78 -4.22
N ALA A 60 9.91 9.38 -4.73
CA ALA A 60 11.16 10.11 -4.57
C ALA A 60 11.05 11.55 -5.13
N GLN A 61 10.40 11.71 -6.29
CA GLN A 61 10.13 13.03 -6.89
C GLN A 61 9.24 13.92 -5.99
N ILE A 62 8.21 13.33 -5.35
CA ILE A 62 7.35 14.06 -4.42
C ILE A 62 8.17 14.51 -3.19
N VAL A 63 8.93 13.57 -2.61
CA VAL A 63 9.69 13.78 -1.38
C VAL A 63 10.82 14.79 -1.57
N GLU A 64 11.45 14.85 -2.75
CA GLU A 64 12.48 15.85 -3.06
C GLU A 64 11.96 17.28 -2.93
N HIS A 65 10.70 17.52 -3.32
CA HIS A 65 10.07 18.84 -3.26
C HIS A 65 9.24 19.08 -2.00
N ALA A 66 8.77 18.02 -1.35
CA ALA A 66 7.91 18.06 -0.18
C ALA A 66 8.21 16.86 0.77
N PRO A 67 9.32 16.92 1.53
CA PRO A 67 9.76 15.82 2.40
C PRO A 67 8.82 15.53 3.57
N GLU A 68 7.98 16.48 3.95
CA GLU A 68 7.02 16.37 5.05
C GLU A 68 5.70 15.70 4.66
N VAL A 69 5.54 15.25 3.41
CA VAL A 69 4.31 14.62 2.95
C VAL A 69 4.04 13.36 3.76
N GLU A 70 2.83 13.27 4.31
CA GLU A 70 2.42 12.16 5.17
C GLU A 70 1.81 11.01 4.35
N LEU A 71 2.24 9.78 4.62
CA LEU A 71 1.52 8.56 4.25
C LEU A 71 0.43 8.29 5.28
N LYS A 72 -0.84 8.29 4.83
CA LYS A 72 -1.99 7.93 5.65
C LYS A 72 -2.78 6.82 4.98
N LEU A 73 -2.81 5.66 5.62
CA LEU A 73 -3.57 4.52 5.13
C LEU A 73 -4.37 3.86 6.26
N LYS A 74 -5.42 3.13 5.86
CA LYS A 74 -6.18 2.25 6.74
C LYS A 74 -6.12 0.83 6.22
N ALA A 75 -5.73 -0.10 7.08
CA ALA A 75 -5.86 -1.53 6.87
C ALA A 75 -6.99 -2.01 7.79
N ASP A 76 -8.18 -2.22 7.24
CA ASP A 76 -9.41 -2.43 8.01
C ASP A 76 -9.64 -1.34 9.08
N HIS A 77 -9.56 -1.73 10.36
CA HIS A 77 -9.72 -0.84 11.52
C HIS A 77 -8.39 -0.25 12.01
N ILE A 78 -7.26 -0.71 11.46
CA ILE A 78 -5.92 -0.25 11.81
C ILE A 78 -5.63 1.01 11.00
N SER A 79 -5.22 2.08 11.68
CA SER A 79 -4.81 3.33 11.05
C SER A 79 -3.30 3.48 11.16
N VAL A 80 -2.65 3.78 10.04
CA VAL A 80 -1.20 4.00 9.97
C VAL A 80 -0.94 5.41 9.46
N LYS A 81 -0.02 6.08 10.14
CA LYS A 81 0.45 7.43 9.81
C LYS A 81 1.97 7.45 9.86
N ALA A 82 2.59 7.82 8.76
CA ALA A 82 4.04 7.89 8.59
C ALA A 82 4.40 9.03 7.61
N LEU A 83 5.69 9.20 7.31
CA LEU A 83 6.10 10.00 6.16
C LEU A 83 6.00 9.16 4.88
N LEU A 84 5.73 9.82 3.76
CA LEU A 84 5.75 9.17 2.46
C LEU A 84 7.15 8.68 2.09
N ALA A 85 8.18 9.40 2.56
CA ALA A 85 9.58 9.03 2.41
C ALA A 85 9.95 7.69 3.08
N ASP A 86 9.15 7.24 4.05
CA ASP A 86 9.40 5.96 4.74
C ASP A 86 9.01 4.75 3.88
N PHE A 87 8.22 4.94 2.82
CA PHE A 87 7.79 3.86 1.93
C PHE A 87 8.96 3.35 1.08
N GLY A 88 9.16 2.03 1.09
CA GLY A 88 10.26 1.37 0.39
C GLY A 88 11.53 1.21 1.21
N ASP A 89 11.66 1.93 2.33
CA ASP A 89 12.80 1.83 3.27
C ASP A 89 12.37 1.22 4.61
N GLN A 90 11.40 1.82 5.29
CA GLN A 90 10.90 1.34 6.59
C GLN A 90 9.50 0.77 6.50
N ILE A 91 8.71 1.17 5.49
CA ILE A 91 7.33 0.74 5.31
C ILE A 91 7.21 -0.02 4.00
N HIS A 92 6.73 -1.26 4.10
CA HIS A 92 6.51 -2.13 2.95
C HIS A 92 5.08 -2.63 2.93
N ILE A 93 4.50 -2.72 1.74
CA ILE A 93 3.18 -3.29 1.50
C ILE A 93 3.37 -4.54 0.65
N ALA A 94 2.84 -5.67 1.15
CA ALA A 94 2.86 -6.95 0.45
C ALA A 94 1.45 -7.56 0.44
N LYS A 95 1.28 -8.65 -0.31
CA LYS A 95 0.02 -9.41 -0.35
C LYS A 95 0.30 -10.88 -0.07
N VAL A 96 -0.46 -11.47 0.84
CA VAL A 96 -0.38 -12.89 1.20
C VAL A 96 -1.80 -13.45 1.33
N ASN A 97 -2.14 -14.47 0.53
CA ASN A 97 -3.48 -15.07 0.47
C ASN A 97 -4.61 -14.03 0.31
N ASP A 98 -4.48 -13.16 -0.70
CA ASP A 98 -5.42 -12.07 -1.00
C ASP A 98 -5.60 -11.00 0.09
N ARG A 99 -4.74 -11.00 1.12
CA ARG A 99 -4.74 -10.00 2.18
C ARG A 99 -3.53 -9.10 2.08
N TYR A 100 -3.73 -7.80 2.24
CA TYR A 100 -2.64 -6.85 2.37
C TYR A 100 -1.94 -7.02 3.71
N VAL A 101 -0.61 -7.10 3.66
CA VAL A 101 0.28 -7.11 4.81
C VAL A 101 1.08 -5.83 4.77
N LEU A 102 1.04 -5.06 5.87
CA LEU A 102 1.93 -3.93 6.06
C LEU A 102 3.05 -4.35 7.00
N MET A 103 4.29 -4.14 6.57
CA MET A 103 5.48 -4.34 7.38
C MET A 103 6.10 -2.98 7.70
N ILE A 104 6.52 -2.82 8.96
CA ILE A 104 7.18 -1.61 9.45
C ILE A 104 8.47 -2.03 10.14
N GLU A 105 9.59 -1.53 9.67
CA GLU A 105 10.92 -1.74 10.23
C GLU A 105 11.26 -0.62 11.22
N ALA A 106 11.84 -0.97 12.36
CA ALA A 106 12.24 -0.01 13.38
C ALA A 106 13.35 -0.59 14.27
N ASP A 107 14.29 0.26 14.69
CA ASP A 107 15.35 -0.14 15.63
C ASP A 107 14.83 -0.38 17.05
N THR A 108 13.75 0.31 17.44
CA THR A 108 13.19 0.22 18.79
C THR A 108 11.67 0.32 18.76
N LEU A 109 11.01 -0.41 19.66
CA LEU A 109 9.59 -0.29 19.94
C LEU A 109 9.39 0.32 21.33
N THR A 110 8.60 1.39 21.41
CA THR A 110 8.29 2.08 22.67
C THR A 110 6.80 1.95 22.96
N PHE A 111 6.47 1.62 24.21
CA PHE A 111 5.10 1.48 24.68
C PHE A 111 4.76 2.56 25.70
N GLU A 112 3.54 3.07 25.67
CA GLU A 112 3.02 3.87 26.77
C GLU A 112 2.84 3.00 28.02
N LYS A 113 3.02 3.58 29.21
CA LYS A 113 3.03 2.83 30.47
C LYS A 113 1.65 2.23 30.79
N GLY A 114 1.60 0.91 30.96
CA GLY A 114 0.45 0.20 31.55
C GLY A 114 -0.65 -0.22 30.57
N PHE A 115 -0.36 -0.29 29.27
CA PHE A 115 -1.39 -0.49 28.24
C PHE A 115 -1.46 -1.91 27.66
N SER A 116 -0.40 -2.74 27.70
CA SER A 116 -0.45 -4.05 27.04
C SER A 116 0.61 -5.06 27.52
N PRO A 117 0.25 -6.35 27.69
CA PRO A 117 1.23 -7.42 27.94
C PRO A 117 2.16 -7.68 26.75
N ILE A 118 1.88 -7.12 25.56
CA ILE A 118 2.72 -7.23 24.37
C ILE A 118 4.12 -6.65 24.61
N GLU A 119 4.27 -5.72 25.57
CA GLU A 119 5.58 -5.16 25.95
C GLU A 119 6.59 -6.23 26.45
N PHE A 120 6.11 -7.41 26.82
CA PHE A 120 6.93 -8.56 27.24
C PHE A 120 7.16 -9.60 26.13
N LEU A 121 6.67 -9.34 24.91
CA LEU A 121 6.84 -10.23 23.78
C LEU A 121 8.33 -10.42 23.50
N LYS A 122 8.79 -11.67 23.50
CA LYS A 122 10.01 -12.05 22.79
C LYS A 122 9.64 -12.23 21.32
N PRO A 123 10.13 -11.39 20.38
CA PRO A 123 9.77 -11.52 18.97
C PRO A 123 10.17 -12.88 18.40
N ASP A 124 9.31 -13.44 17.55
CA ASP A 124 9.65 -14.54 16.66
C ASP A 124 10.50 -13.99 15.49
N GLU A 125 11.22 -14.87 14.78
CA GLU A 125 11.88 -14.47 13.53
C GLU A 125 10.83 -14.11 12.47
N LEU A 126 11.15 -13.13 11.61
CA LEU A 126 10.19 -12.64 10.62
C LEU A 126 9.64 -13.76 9.73
N GLN A 127 10.51 -14.67 9.28
CA GLN A 127 10.14 -15.78 8.40
C GLN A 127 9.10 -16.71 9.06
N ASP A 128 9.23 -16.98 10.36
CA ASP A 128 8.27 -17.79 11.11
C ASP A 128 6.89 -17.10 11.18
N VAL A 129 6.88 -15.76 11.27
CA VAL A 129 5.63 -14.97 11.25
C VAL A 129 4.98 -15.05 9.87
N ILE A 130 5.75 -14.88 8.79
CA ILE A 130 5.25 -14.97 7.41
C ILE A 130 4.67 -16.35 7.13
N GLU A 131 5.42 -17.42 7.44
CA GLU A 131 4.96 -18.80 7.26
C GLU A 131 3.65 -19.06 8.03
N ARG A 132 3.52 -18.54 9.25
CA ARG A 132 2.28 -18.63 10.03
C ARG A 132 1.12 -17.86 9.41
N ILE A 133 1.36 -16.72 8.74
CA ILE A 133 0.33 -15.95 8.03
C ILE A 133 -0.12 -16.68 6.76
N GLU A 134 0.83 -17.23 6.01
CA GLU A 134 0.58 -18.06 4.83
C GLU A 134 -0.24 -19.31 5.18
N ASN A 135 0.12 -19.98 6.28
CA ASN A 135 -0.53 -21.20 6.74
C ASN A 135 -1.82 -20.95 7.54
N LYS A 136 -2.23 -19.69 7.78
CA LYS A 136 -3.44 -19.33 8.54
C LYS A 136 -4.78 -19.69 7.85
N GLN A 137 -4.75 -20.64 6.89
CA GLN A 137 -5.89 -21.30 6.21
C GLN A 137 -6.58 -20.40 5.17
N GLN A 138 -6.91 -20.75 3.90
CA GLN A 138 -7.16 -21.99 3.11
C GLN A 138 -8.16 -23.01 3.66
N TYR A 139 -8.75 -22.77 4.82
CA TYR A 139 -9.91 -23.51 5.30
C TYR A 139 -11.09 -22.56 5.16
N SER A 140 -11.52 -22.41 3.92
CA SER A 140 -12.91 -22.10 3.67
C SER A 140 -13.74 -23.23 4.26
N TYR A 141 -14.59 -22.89 5.21
CA TYR A 141 -15.73 -23.66 5.68
C TYR A 141 -16.27 -24.63 4.61
N ASP A 142 -16.12 -25.95 4.83
CA ASP A 142 -16.92 -26.96 4.14
C ASP A 142 -18.29 -27.00 4.82
N PRO A 143 -19.39 -26.56 4.17
CA PRO A 143 -20.71 -26.61 4.77
C PRO A 143 -21.23 -28.04 4.98
N ASN A 144 -20.56 -29.05 4.42
CA ASN A 144 -21.05 -30.42 4.35
C ASN A 144 -20.12 -31.44 5.00
N GLY A 145 -19.24 -31.03 5.93
CA GLY A 145 -18.35 -31.95 6.64
C GLY A 145 -19.07 -33.14 7.28
N ILE A 146 -19.08 -34.27 6.57
CA ILE A 146 -19.31 -35.61 7.12
C ILE A 146 -17.97 -36.35 6.99
N GLU A 147 -17.51 -36.79 8.18
CA GLU A 147 -16.32 -37.58 8.57
C GLU A 147 -14.97 -36.86 8.69
#